data_AF-A0A6A5K7Q2-F1
#
_entry.id   AF-A0A6A5K7Q2-F1
#
_cell.length_a   1.000
_cell.length_b   1.000
_cell.length_c   1.000
_cell.angle_alpha   90.00
_cell.angle_beta   90.00
_cell.angle_gamma   90.00
#
_symmetry.space_group_name_H-M   'P 1'
#
loop_
_entity.id
_entity.type
_entity.pdbx_description
1 polymer ?
#
loop_
_entity_poly.entity_id
_entity_poly.type
_entity_poly.pdbx_seq_one_letter_code
_entity_poly.pdbx_strand_id
1 'polypeptide(L)'
;LDLDKLFSLWTLALAPLIAHIVAGAPEPAYLSSKPPSWVDYVVFWNPTSIIWRYFTIFDRRLRAKTWNREILASTNALFWTTNGWDGSENMIMEARKHCLRLPPKSHAALLSKSFVNTVIVTLQGVLAVYQLTSLDEFNINLNLGTVFLPIALLGLVRLPSALWITDDFAYTCYDCDTNSINGPASQKATANEAGYYELTTVPVSDDDTSYAQFRPRTSIHGCIARAVFLIPVLAMATLAVFWVYYVFYAFSMSMSGTGFFSLMLWLTFSLGSTAIFLLNIARARDITTVVPGVSSVWYRLYTAALFLLMLGLFIAASMETRETRCGKFT
;
A
#
# COMPACT_ATOMS: atom_id res chain seq x y z
N LEU A 1 0.62 -32.45 -13.22
CA LEU A 1 1.56 -31.39 -13.62
C LEU A 1 2.96 -31.81 -13.21
N ASP A 2 3.96 -31.50 -14.03
CA ASP A 2 5.35 -31.53 -13.58
C ASP A 2 5.56 -30.53 -12.44
N LEU A 3 6.41 -30.86 -11.47
CA LEU A 3 6.60 -30.07 -10.25
C LEU A 3 7.11 -28.65 -10.60
N ASP A 4 8.01 -28.57 -11.58
CA ASP A 4 8.62 -27.31 -12.04
C ASP A 4 7.59 -26.37 -12.71
N LYS A 5 6.65 -26.96 -13.46
CA LYS A 5 5.54 -26.21 -14.07
C LYS A 5 4.60 -25.68 -13.00
N LEU A 6 4.33 -26.46 -11.95
CA LEU A 6 3.47 -26.04 -10.84
C LEU A 6 4.12 -24.88 -10.05
N PHE A 7 5.40 -24.98 -9.73
CA PHE A 7 6.14 -23.88 -9.08
C PHE A 7 6.17 -22.60 -9.91
N SER A 8 6.33 -22.74 -11.23
CA SER A 8 6.27 -21.61 -12.15
C SER A 8 4.90 -20.93 -12.12
N LEU A 9 3.81 -21.71 -12.10
CA LEU A 9 2.44 -21.18 -12.01
C LEU A 9 2.16 -20.53 -10.65
N TRP A 10 2.60 -21.12 -9.54
CA TRP A 10 2.48 -20.50 -8.22
C TRP A 10 3.23 -19.18 -8.14
N THR A 11 4.44 -19.13 -8.71
CA THR A 11 5.23 -17.89 -8.75
C THR A 11 4.49 -16.82 -9.55
N LEU A 12 3.95 -17.17 -10.72
CA LEU A 12 3.18 -16.24 -11.55
C LEU A 12 1.92 -15.74 -10.85
N ALA A 13 1.19 -16.63 -10.18
CA ALA A 13 -0.03 -16.31 -9.44
C ALA A 13 0.24 -15.39 -8.25
N LEU A 14 1.28 -15.67 -7.47
CA LEU A 14 1.59 -14.90 -6.26
C LEU A 14 2.32 -13.59 -6.57
N ALA A 15 2.92 -13.45 -7.76
CA ALA A 15 3.71 -12.26 -8.11
C ALA A 15 2.94 -10.94 -7.95
N PRO A 16 1.68 -10.77 -8.39
CA PRO A 16 0.91 -9.55 -8.13
C PRO A 16 0.69 -9.27 -6.65
N LEU A 17 0.37 -10.30 -5.85
CA LEU A 17 0.15 -10.16 -4.40
C LEU A 17 1.43 -9.74 -3.68
N ILE A 18 2.53 -10.45 -3.94
CA ILE A 18 3.84 -10.19 -3.33
C ILE A 18 4.35 -8.81 -3.74
N ALA A 19 4.29 -8.49 -5.04
CA ALA A 19 4.72 -7.17 -5.54
C ALA A 19 3.90 -6.05 -4.89
N HIS A 20 2.59 -6.23 -4.71
CA HIS A 20 1.73 -5.25 -4.06
C HIS A 20 2.12 -5.02 -2.59
N ILE A 21 2.35 -6.10 -1.83
CA ILE A 21 2.76 -6.02 -0.42
C ILE A 21 4.16 -5.41 -0.28
N VAL A 22 5.15 -5.93 -1.02
CA VAL A 22 6.55 -5.48 -0.95
C VAL A 22 6.70 -4.03 -1.42
N ALA A 23 5.95 -3.61 -2.44
CA ALA A 23 5.97 -2.22 -2.88
C ALA A 23 5.20 -1.29 -1.93
N GLY A 24 4.12 -1.78 -1.31
CA GLY A 24 3.14 -0.96 -0.60
C GLY A 24 3.40 -0.77 0.89
N ALA A 25 3.94 -1.80 1.56
CA ALA A 25 4.13 -1.80 3.00
C ALA A 25 5.20 -0.76 3.42
N PRO A 26 4.90 0.17 4.34
CA PRO A 26 5.87 1.13 4.85
C PRO A 26 6.87 0.49 5.82
N GLU A 27 8.08 1.04 5.84
CA GLU A 27 9.03 0.78 6.91
C GLU A 27 8.65 1.58 8.17
N PRO A 28 8.46 0.92 9.33
CA PRO A 28 8.06 1.60 10.55
C PRO A 28 9.25 2.25 11.25
N ALA A 29 9.04 3.44 11.82
CA ALA A 29 9.94 4.10 12.75
C ALA A 29 9.41 3.95 14.18
N TYR A 30 10.16 3.26 15.05
CA TYR A 30 9.75 3.03 16.44
C TYR A 30 10.21 4.17 17.34
N LEU A 31 9.25 5.01 17.77
CA LEU A 31 9.47 6.13 18.69
C LEU A 31 9.13 5.78 20.15
N SER A 32 8.63 4.56 20.39
CA SER A 32 8.22 4.07 21.71
C SER A 32 9.08 2.87 22.12
N SER A 33 9.25 2.69 23.43
CA SER A 33 10.01 1.58 24.02
C SER A 33 9.35 0.21 23.87
N LYS A 34 8.03 0.18 23.66
CA LYS A 34 7.29 -1.06 23.41
C LYS A 34 7.10 -1.24 21.91
N PRO A 35 7.69 -2.26 21.27
CA PRO A 35 7.48 -2.50 19.85
C PRO A 35 6.02 -2.96 19.59
N PRO A 36 5.49 -2.71 18.37
CA PRO A 36 4.17 -3.20 18.00
C PRO A 36 4.17 -4.72 17.91
N SER A 37 3.03 -5.34 18.19
CA SER A 37 2.84 -6.76 17.90
C SER A 37 2.88 -6.98 16.38
N TRP A 38 3.27 -8.17 15.94
CA TRP A 38 3.16 -8.54 14.51
C TRP A 38 1.73 -8.40 13.98
N VAL A 39 0.72 -8.64 14.83
CA VAL A 39 -0.70 -8.46 14.49
C VAL A 39 -1.04 -6.97 14.27
N ASP A 40 -0.33 -6.05 14.93
CA ASP A 40 -0.46 -4.61 14.70
C ASP A 40 0.19 -4.17 13.39
N TYR A 41 1.09 -4.98 12.83
CA TYR A 41 1.79 -4.68 11.59
C TYR A 41 1.11 -5.30 10.36
N VAL A 42 0.54 -6.50 10.49
CA VAL A 42 -0.10 -7.24 9.37
C VAL A 42 -1.23 -6.45 8.69
N VAL A 43 -1.87 -5.54 9.41
CA VAL A 43 -2.91 -4.64 8.91
C VAL A 43 -2.43 -3.68 7.81
N PHE A 44 -1.12 -3.39 7.72
CA PHE A 44 -0.55 -2.58 6.63
C PHE A 44 -0.31 -3.38 5.35
N TRP A 45 -0.35 -4.71 5.41
CA TRP A 45 -0.30 -5.56 4.22
C TRP A 45 -1.68 -5.70 3.55
N ASN A 46 -2.73 -5.19 4.21
CA ASN A 46 -4.06 -5.08 3.62
C ASN A 46 -3.99 -4.15 2.38
N PRO A 47 -4.44 -4.59 1.19
CA PRO A 47 -4.46 -3.75 0.00
C PRO A 47 -5.18 -2.41 0.20
N THR A 48 -6.22 -2.35 1.03
CA THR A 48 -6.91 -1.10 1.37
C THR A 48 -6.00 -0.13 2.13
N SER A 49 -5.20 -0.60 3.09
CA SER A 49 -4.19 0.21 3.80
C SER A 49 -3.15 0.77 2.84
N ILE A 50 -2.70 -0.06 1.88
CA ILE A 50 -1.71 0.31 0.89
C ILE A 50 -2.24 1.42 -0.04
N ILE A 51 -3.47 1.28 -0.56
CA ILE A 51 -4.09 2.32 -1.39
C ILE A 51 -4.33 3.60 -0.58
N TRP A 52 -4.77 3.47 0.68
CA TRP A 52 -4.95 4.61 1.56
C TRP A 52 -3.64 5.39 1.76
N ARG A 53 -2.53 4.68 1.92
CA ARG A 53 -1.19 5.30 1.97
C ARG A 53 -0.87 6.03 0.67
N TYR A 54 -1.07 5.43 -0.50
CA TYR A 54 -0.85 6.11 -1.79
C TYR A 54 -1.70 7.38 -1.93
N PHE A 55 -2.98 7.28 -1.58
CA PHE A 55 -3.92 8.40 -1.58
C PHE A 55 -3.43 9.53 -0.68
N THR A 56 -3.08 9.24 0.56
CA THR A 56 -2.68 10.26 1.55
C THR A 56 -1.33 10.89 1.21
N ILE A 57 -0.37 10.12 0.69
CA ILE A 57 0.89 10.66 0.15
C ILE A 57 0.59 11.64 -0.99
N PHE A 58 -0.23 11.23 -1.96
CA PHE A 58 -0.59 12.07 -3.10
C PHE A 58 -1.35 13.34 -2.69
N ASP A 59 -2.37 13.20 -1.83
CA ASP A 59 -3.19 14.30 -1.32
C ASP A 59 -2.35 15.33 -0.57
N ARG A 60 -1.47 14.88 0.33
CA ARG A 60 -0.55 15.79 1.05
C ARG A 60 0.38 16.53 0.11
N ARG A 61 0.88 15.87 -0.93
CA ARG A 61 1.79 16.50 -1.88
C ARG A 61 1.12 17.51 -2.79
N LEU A 62 -0.10 17.24 -3.23
CA LEU A 62 -0.91 18.22 -3.95
C LEU A 62 -1.32 19.40 -3.07
N ARG A 63 -1.62 19.16 -1.79
CA ARG A 63 -1.99 20.22 -0.85
C ARG A 63 -0.79 20.98 -0.29
N ALA A 64 0.42 20.44 -0.33
CA ALA A 64 1.60 21.11 0.21
C ALA A 64 1.84 22.45 -0.49
N LYS A 65 1.99 23.53 0.28
CA LYS A 65 2.31 24.86 -0.27
C LYS A 65 3.77 24.93 -0.75
N THR A 66 4.64 24.16 -0.11
CA THR A 66 6.06 24.03 -0.45
C THR A 66 6.43 22.56 -0.57
N TRP A 67 7.16 22.20 -1.62
CA TRP A 67 7.59 20.83 -1.87
C TRP A 67 8.90 20.53 -1.14
N ASN A 68 8.82 20.45 0.19
CA ASN A 68 9.97 20.22 1.04
C ASN A 68 10.31 18.72 1.18
N ARG A 69 11.59 18.45 1.44
CA ARG A 69 12.16 17.10 1.66
C ARG A 69 11.74 16.50 2.99
N GLU A 70 11.59 17.33 4.02
CA GLU A 70 11.08 16.91 5.34
C GLU A 70 9.67 16.37 5.25
N ILE A 71 8.77 17.09 4.55
CA ILE A 71 7.40 16.63 4.29
C ILE A 71 7.42 15.33 3.50
N LEU A 72 8.37 15.15 2.57
CA LEU A 72 8.51 13.90 1.82
C LEU A 72 8.75 12.72 2.76
N ALA A 73 9.78 12.85 3.60
CA ALA A 73 10.25 11.80 4.49
C ALA A 73 9.16 11.45 5.50
N SER A 74 8.61 12.44 6.18
CA SER A 74 7.60 12.24 7.23
C SER A 74 6.27 11.70 6.70
N THR A 75 5.90 12.05 5.46
CA THR A 75 4.70 11.52 4.82
C THR A 75 4.86 10.07 4.37
N ASN A 76 6.08 9.63 4.07
CA ASN A 76 6.34 8.24 3.70
C ASN A 76 6.61 7.33 4.90
N ALA A 77 7.10 7.88 6.01
CA ALA A 77 7.34 7.17 7.25
C ALA A 77 6.05 6.76 7.95
N LEU A 78 6.13 5.63 8.67
CA LEU A 78 5.07 5.14 9.54
C LEU A 78 5.58 5.17 10.99
N PHE A 79 5.03 6.02 11.86
CA PHE A 79 5.52 6.16 13.22
C PHE A 79 4.74 5.30 14.20
N TRP A 80 5.46 4.54 15.02
CA TRP A 80 4.91 3.84 16.16
C TRP A 80 5.18 4.64 17.44
N THR A 81 4.10 5.12 18.06
CA THR A 81 4.14 5.94 19.26
C THR A 81 3.64 5.16 20.49
N THR A 82 3.68 5.77 21.67
CA THR A 82 3.07 5.21 22.88
C THR A 82 1.56 5.01 22.75
N ASN A 83 0.90 5.77 21.86
CA ASN A 83 -0.52 5.69 21.57
C ASN A 83 -0.85 4.80 20.36
N GLY A 84 0.16 4.11 19.80
CA GLY A 84 0.04 3.26 18.62
C GLY A 84 0.51 3.93 17.33
N TRP A 85 -0.02 3.47 16.19
CA TRP A 85 0.34 3.99 14.87
C TRP A 85 -0.14 5.42 14.68
N ASP A 86 0.79 6.33 14.39
CA ASP A 86 0.49 7.71 14.06
C ASP A 86 1.15 8.08 12.73
N GLY A 87 0.33 8.56 11.81
CA GLY A 87 0.75 9.08 10.53
C GLY A 87 0.12 10.43 10.25
N SER A 88 -0.35 11.16 11.27
CA SER A 88 -1.05 12.44 11.16
C SER A 88 -0.18 13.57 10.60
N GLU A 89 -0.79 14.65 10.12
CA GLU A 89 -0.05 15.85 9.69
C GLU A 89 0.72 16.49 10.85
N ASN A 90 0.24 16.37 12.10
CA ASN A 90 0.92 16.89 13.29
C ASN A 90 2.25 16.16 13.55
N MET A 91 2.27 14.83 13.30
CA MET A 91 3.46 14.00 13.44
C MET A 91 4.61 14.45 12.52
N ILE A 92 4.32 15.16 11.43
CA ILE A 92 5.36 15.71 10.53
C ILE A 92 6.29 16.67 11.28
N MET A 93 5.76 17.45 12.22
CA MET A 93 6.55 18.40 13.01
C MET A 93 7.29 17.69 14.14
N GLU A 94 6.61 16.79 14.84
CA GLU A 94 7.19 16.05 15.97
C GLU A 94 8.34 15.14 15.52
N ALA A 95 8.18 14.47 14.38
CA ALA A 95 9.18 13.57 13.82
C ALA A 95 10.48 14.28 13.38
N ARG A 96 10.49 15.61 13.21
CA ARG A 96 11.72 16.35 12.80
C ARG A 96 12.85 16.13 13.79
N LYS A 97 12.54 16.07 15.09
CA LYS A 97 13.51 15.85 16.17
C LYS A 97 14.18 14.48 16.09
N HIS A 98 13.53 13.54 15.40
CA HIS A 98 13.95 12.16 15.24
C HIS A 98 14.54 11.89 13.85
N CYS A 99 14.69 12.90 12.98
CA CYS A 99 15.17 12.68 11.61
C CYS A 99 16.70 12.55 11.57
N LEU A 100 17.20 11.40 11.12
CA LEU A 100 18.63 11.14 10.92
C LEU A 100 19.10 11.47 9.51
N ARG A 101 18.25 11.19 8.52
CA ARG A 101 18.59 11.35 7.10
C ARG A 101 17.37 11.79 6.31
N LEU A 102 17.53 12.87 5.55
CA LEU A 102 16.55 13.33 4.58
C LEU A 102 16.86 12.78 3.19
N PRO A 103 15.83 12.60 2.34
CA PRO A 103 16.03 12.23 0.95
C PRO A 103 16.81 13.32 0.22
N PRO A 104 17.61 12.98 -0.80
CA PRO A 104 18.43 13.95 -1.51
C PRO A 104 17.59 15.01 -2.22
N LYS A 105 16.42 14.62 -2.74
CA LYS A 105 15.49 15.45 -3.52
C LYS A 105 14.10 15.49 -2.89
N SER A 106 13.28 16.46 -3.32
CA SER A 106 11.86 16.59 -2.91
C SER A 106 10.91 15.63 -3.62
N HIS A 107 11.44 14.76 -4.49
CA HIS A 107 10.74 13.72 -5.23
C HIS A 107 11.58 12.43 -5.21
N ALA A 108 10.92 11.31 -5.45
CA ALA A 108 11.57 10.01 -5.58
C ALA A 108 12.53 10.00 -6.78
N ALA A 109 13.71 9.40 -6.61
CA ALA A 109 14.64 9.25 -7.72
C ALA A 109 14.08 8.27 -8.77
N LEU A 110 14.23 8.61 -10.05
CA LEU A 110 13.72 7.82 -11.18
C LEU A 110 14.40 6.45 -11.34
N LEU A 111 15.50 6.18 -10.62
CA LEU A 111 16.18 4.87 -10.59
C LEU A 111 16.24 4.32 -9.15
N SER A 112 15.25 4.64 -8.33
CA SER A 112 15.13 4.11 -6.96
C SER A 112 14.42 2.75 -6.94
N LYS A 113 14.59 2.01 -5.85
CA LYS A 113 13.80 0.80 -5.54
C LYS A 113 12.30 1.05 -5.67
N SER A 114 11.81 2.19 -5.17
CA SER A 114 10.39 2.58 -5.26
C SER A 114 9.92 2.78 -6.71
N PHE A 115 10.77 3.32 -7.58
CA PHE A 115 10.45 3.48 -9.01
C PHE A 115 10.31 2.11 -9.69
N VAL A 116 11.27 1.20 -9.51
CA VAL A 116 11.22 -0.15 -10.06
C VAL A 116 9.96 -0.88 -9.60
N ASN A 117 9.66 -0.81 -8.29
CA ASN A 117 8.44 -1.37 -7.72
C ASN A 117 7.18 -0.78 -8.38
N THR A 118 7.16 0.54 -8.63
CA THR A 118 6.05 1.19 -9.34
C THR A 118 5.90 0.68 -10.75
N VAL A 119 6.99 0.54 -11.51
CA VAL A 119 6.96 0.03 -12.89
C VAL A 119 6.39 -1.40 -12.92
N ILE A 120 6.90 -2.29 -12.08
CA ILE A 120 6.45 -3.69 -12.00
C ILE A 120 4.94 -3.74 -11.70
N VAL A 121 4.52 -3.05 -10.66
CA VAL A 121 3.13 -3.06 -10.19
C VAL A 121 2.19 -2.38 -11.20
N THR A 122 2.63 -1.32 -11.87
CA THR A 122 1.84 -0.66 -12.94
C THR A 122 1.68 -1.57 -14.15
N LEU A 123 2.74 -2.25 -14.58
CA LEU A 123 2.68 -3.21 -15.69
C LEU A 123 1.71 -4.37 -15.37
N GLN A 124 1.74 -4.90 -14.15
CA GLN A 124 0.75 -5.88 -13.70
C GLN A 124 -0.68 -5.35 -13.80
N GLY A 125 -0.91 -4.08 -13.44
CA GLY A 125 -2.21 -3.43 -13.59
C GLY A 125 -2.65 -3.23 -15.03
N VAL A 126 -1.74 -2.86 -15.94
CA VAL A 126 -2.04 -2.73 -17.38
C VAL A 126 -2.41 -4.09 -17.97
N LEU A 127 -1.67 -5.15 -17.63
CA LEU A 127 -1.98 -6.51 -18.05
C LEU A 127 -3.37 -6.95 -17.53
N ALA A 128 -3.71 -6.57 -16.30
CA ALA A 128 -5.01 -6.88 -15.72
C ALA A 128 -6.16 -6.16 -16.45
N VAL A 129 -5.97 -4.89 -16.85
CA VAL A 129 -6.97 -4.17 -17.67
C VAL A 129 -7.11 -4.82 -19.04
N TYR A 130 -6.00 -5.15 -19.70
CA TYR A 130 -6.02 -5.82 -21.00
C TYR A 130 -6.79 -7.15 -20.94
N GLN A 131 -6.54 -7.94 -19.89
CA GLN A 131 -7.28 -9.17 -19.64
C GLN A 131 -8.76 -8.90 -19.43
N LEU A 132 -9.15 -7.88 -18.67
CA LEU A 132 -10.55 -7.54 -18.48
C LEU A 132 -11.27 -7.14 -19.79
N THR A 133 -10.57 -6.46 -20.70
CA THR A 133 -11.13 -6.02 -21.99
C THR A 133 -11.16 -7.08 -23.08
N SER A 134 -10.32 -8.12 -22.97
CA SER A 134 -10.19 -9.19 -23.98
C SER A 134 -11.06 -10.42 -23.70
N LEU A 135 -11.91 -10.34 -22.67
CA LEU A 135 -12.90 -11.37 -22.37
C LEU A 135 -14.13 -11.17 -23.26
N ASP A 136 -14.14 -11.82 -24.44
CA ASP A 136 -15.29 -11.84 -25.38
C ASP A 136 -16.57 -12.42 -24.76
N GLU A 137 -16.41 -13.36 -23.83
CA GLU A 137 -17.39 -13.73 -22.81
C GLU A 137 -16.65 -13.68 -21.48
N PHE A 138 -17.27 -13.14 -20.43
CA PHE A 138 -16.72 -13.09 -19.08
C PHE A 138 -16.42 -14.53 -18.60
N ASN A 139 -15.23 -15.02 -18.93
CA ASN A 139 -14.90 -16.43 -18.89
C ASN A 139 -14.84 -16.87 -17.43
N ILE A 140 -15.79 -17.72 -17.06
CA ILE A 140 -15.94 -18.31 -15.72
C ILE A 140 -14.73 -19.20 -15.38
N ASN A 141 -13.91 -19.52 -16.38
CA ASN A 141 -12.64 -20.23 -16.25
C ASN A 141 -11.52 -19.25 -15.90
N LEU A 142 -11.56 -18.72 -14.67
CA LEU A 142 -10.41 -18.07 -14.04
C LEU A 142 -9.31 -19.11 -13.86
N ASN A 143 -8.15 -18.88 -14.46
CA ASN A 143 -6.99 -19.74 -14.28
C ASN A 143 -6.09 -19.20 -13.14
N LEU A 144 -5.15 -20.03 -12.69
CA LEU A 144 -4.18 -19.68 -11.66
C LEU A 144 -3.33 -18.43 -12.00
N GLY A 145 -3.20 -18.07 -13.27
CA GLY A 145 -2.49 -16.85 -13.69
C GLY A 145 -3.29 -15.55 -13.50
N THR A 146 -4.61 -15.63 -13.37
CA THR A 146 -5.51 -14.46 -13.28
C THR A 146 -6.24 -14.33 -11.95
N VAL A 147 -6.00 -15.22 -10.98
CA VAL A 147 -6.72 -15.21 -9.69
C VAL A 147 -6.57 -13.92 -8.89
N PHE A 148 -5.41 -13.25 -8.96
CA PHE A 148 -5.18 -11.99 -8.25
C PHE A 148 -5.37 -10.75 -9.13
N LEU A 149 -6.17 -10.85 -10.21
CA LEU A 149 -6.57 -9.73 -11.06
C LEU A 149 -7.03 -8.48 -10.29
N PRO A 150 -7.90 -8.56 -9.25
CA PRO A 150 -8.32 -7.34 -8.54
C PRO A 150 -7.16 -6.63 -7.85
N ILE A 151 -6.17 -7.37 -7.34
CA ILE A 151 -4.99 -6.80 -6.69
C ILE A 151 -4.05 -6.20 -7.74
N ALA A 152 -3.90 -6.87 -8.89
CA ALA A 152 -3.10 -6.36 -10.00
C ALA A 152 -3.63 -5.01 -10.51
N LEU A 153 -4.97 -4.83 -10.64
CA LEU A 153 -5.59 -3.56 -11.02
C LEU A 153 -5.22 -2.40 -10.10
N LEU A 154 -5.00 -2.67 -8.80
CA LEU A 154 -4.55 -1.65 -7.84
C LEU A 154 -3.17 -1.10 -8.16
N GLY A 155 -2.40 -1.82 -8.96
CA GLY A 155 -1.10 -1.35 -9.36
C GLY A 155 -1.14 -0.06 -10.18
N LEU A 156 -2.23 0.18 -10.92
CA LEU A 156 -2.46 1.44 -11.62
C LEU A 156 -2.67 2.60 -10.65
N VAL A 157 -3.28 2.33 -9.49
CA VAL A 157 -3.58 3.34 -8.46
C VAL A 157 -2.31 3.82 -7.75
N ARG A 158 -1.18 3.11 -7.87
CA ARG A 158 0.11 3.57 -7.36
C ARG A 158 0.70 4.71 -8.19
N LEU A 159 0.44 4.74 -9.50
CA LEU A 159 1.10 5.64 -10.46
C LEU A 159 0.97 7.14 -10.09
N PRO A 160 -0.19 7.66 -9.68
CA PRO A 160 -0.31 9.08 -9.29
C PRO A 160 0.63 9.47 -8.16
N SER A 161 0.85 8.57 -7.20
CA SER A 161 1.72 8.80 -6.04
C SER A 161 3.20 8.48 -6.28
N ALA A 162 3.55 7.86 -7.41
CA ALA A 162 4.88 7.28 -7.65
C ALA A 162 6.04 8.26 -7.47
N LEU A 163 5.87 9.51 -7.92
CA LEU A 163 6.87 10.56 -7.80
C LEU A 163 7.20 10.96 -6.36
N TRP A 164 6.36 10.55 -5.40
CA TRP A 164 6.49 10.92 -3.99
C TRP A 164 6.53 9.72 -3.05
N ILE A 165 6.62 8.49 -3.58
CA ILE A 165 6.92 7.31 -2.76
C ILE A 165 8.43 7.11 -2.75
N THR A 166 9.05 7.20 -1.58
CA THR A 166 10.49 6.98 -1.40
C THR A 166 10.74 6.25 -0.10
N ASP A 167 11.84 5.51 -0.04
CA ASP A 167 12.36 4.87 1.17
C ASP A 167 13.73 5.51 1.58
N ASP A 168 14.14 6.59 0.90
CA ASP A 168 15.46 7.22 1.06
C ASP A 168 15.51 8.19 2.26
N PHE A 169 15.00 7.78 3.41
CA PHE A 169 15.04 8.56 4.66
C PHE A 169 15.44 7.66 5.83
N ALA A 170 15.74 8.24 6.98
CA ALA A 170 15.97 7.49 8.22
C ALA A 170 15.54 8.32 9.43
N TYR A 171 14.92 7.64 10.39
CA TYR A 171 14.53 8.22 11.68
C TYR A 171 15.21 7.46 12.82
N THR A 172 15.46 8.13 13.95
CA THR A 172 15.94 7.51 15.18
C THR A 172 14.93 6.48 15.64
N CYS A 173 15.41 5.28 15.93
CA CYS A 173 14.60 4.17 16.39
C CYS A 173 15.05 3.80 17.81
N TYR A 174 14.11 3.65 18.73
CA TYR A 174 14.40 3.34 20.14
C TYR A 174 15.23 2.06 20.32
N ASP A 175 15.14 1.10 19.38
CA ASP A 175 15.86 -0.18 19.42
C ASP A 175 17.24 -0.17 18.73
N CYS A 176 17.64 0.91 18.05
CA CYS A 176 18.96 0.97 17.42
C CYS A 176 20.10 1.27 18.41
N ASP A 177 19.80 1.72 19.63
CA ASP A 177 20.79 2.22 20.60
C ASP A 177 20.97 1.34 21.86
N THR A 178 20.16 0.30 22.06
CA THR A 178 20.22 -0.49 23.31
C THR A 178 21.34 -1.54 23.36
N ASN A 179 22.06 -1.77 22.25
CA ASN A 179 23.28 -2.59 22.22
C ASN A 179 24.60 -1.79 22.26
N SER A 180 24.55 -0.45 22.40
CA SER A 180 25.76 0.39 22.56
C SER A 180 25.94 0.95 23.97
N ILE A 181 25.40 0.25 24.98
CA ILE A 181 25.59 0.63 26.39
C ILE A 181 27.03 0.30 26.80
N ASN A 182 27.90 1.32 26.76
CA ASN A 182 28.79 1.70 27.86
C ASN A 182 29.67 2.91 27.49
N GLY A 183 29.26 4.11 27.92
CA GLY A 183 30.15 5.26 28.07
C GLY A 183 29.46 6.61 27.86
N PRO A 184 29.70 7.63 28.72
CA PRO A 184 29.33 9.00 28.40
C PRO A 184 30.35 9.53 27.37
N ALA A 185 30.06 9.39 26.08
CA ALA A 185 30.91 9.90 25.00
C ALA A 185 30.02 10.74 24.06
N SER A 186 30.07 12.07 24.14
CA SER A 186 30.94 12.86 23.25
C SER A 186 30.97 12.26 21.84
N GLN A 187 30.12 12.80 20.96
CA GLN A 187 30.20 12.61 19.52
C GLN A 187 31.63 12.91 19.06
N LYS A 188 32.44 11.87 18.88
CA LYS A 188 33.70 11.96 18.14
C LYS A 188 33.49 11.30 16.79
N ALA A 189 33.36 12.17 15.79
CA ALA A 189 33.55 11.82 14.40
C ALA A 189 34.96 11.24 14.21
N THR A 190 35.04 10.04 13.64
CA THR A 190 36.28 9.52 13.07
C THR A 190 36.01 9.31 11.60
N ALA A 191 36.75 10.05 10.77
CA ALA A 191 36.73 9.93 9.31
C ALA A 191 37.16 8.52 8.91
N ASN A 192 36.45 7.90 7.96
CA ASN A 192 36.97 6.77 7.19
C ASN A 192 36.47 6.83 5.74
N GLU A 193 37.40 6.53 4.85
CA GLU A 193 37.49 6.69 3.39
C GLU A 193 36.50 5.89 2.52
N ALA A 194 35.30 5.57 3.01
CA ALA A 194 34.36 4.73 2.27
C ALA A 194 32.97 5.39 2.17
N GLY A 195 32.83 6.41 1.33
CA GLY A 195 31.63 6.72 0.52
C GLY A 195 30.21 6.64 1.12
N TYR A 196 30.03 6.68 2.44
CA TYR A 196 28.71 6.69 3.08
C TYR A 196 28.42 8.07 3.67
N TYR A 197 27.25 8.57 3.31
CA TYR A 197 26.63 9.85 3.63
C TYR A 197 26.82 10.25 5.10
N GLU A 198 27.43 11.42 5.30
CA GLU A 198 27.52 12.09 6.58
C GLU A 198 26.14 12.21 7.24
N LEU A 199 26.08 11.85 8.53
CA LEU A 199 24.94 12.06 9.40
C LEU A 199 24.82 13.58 9.67
N THR A 200 24.27 14.32 8.72
CA THR A 200 23.93 15.73 8.93
C THR A 200 22.72 15.77 9.85
N THR A 201 22.94 15.95 11.16
CA THR A 201 21.87 16.38 12.06
C THR A 201 21.28 17.67 11.48
N VAL A 202 20.01 17.61 11.05
CA VAL A 202 19.33 18.78 10.48
C VAL A 202 19.32 19.87 11.55
N PRO A 203 19.89 21.07 11.29
CA PRO A 203 19.78 22.17 12.23
C PRO A 203 18.29 22.49 12.40
N VAL A 204 17.84 22.46 13.65
CA VAL A 204 16.49 22.93 14.01
C VAL A 204 16.46 24.42 13.68
N SER A 205 15.91 24.79 12.52
CA SER A 205 15.67 26.19 12.22
C SER A 205 14.47 26.65 13.05
N ASP A 206 14.69 27.65 13.90
CA ASP A 206 13.68 28.32 14.75
C ASP A 206 12.58 29.07 13.97
N ASP A 207 12.38 28.79 12.68
CA ASP A 207 11.34 29.45 11.88
C ASP A 207 9.98 28.78 12.13
N ASP A 208 9.38 29.20 13.23
CA ASP A 208 8.16 28.74 13.87
C ASP A 208 6.89 29.13 13.09
N THR A 209 6.84 28.83 11.78
CA THR A 209 5.62 29.03 10.96
C THR A 209 4.74 27.80 10.96
N SER A 210 4.16 27.54 12.14
CA SER A 210 3.56 26.27 12.55
C SER A 210 2.18 25.88 11.99
N TYR A 211 1.52 26.63 11.09
CA TYR A 211 0.10 26.34 10.77
C TYR A 211 -0.34 26.37 9.30
N ALA A 212 0.57 26.50 8.34
CA ALA A 212 0.14 26.77 6.97
C ALA A 212 0.84 25.91 5.89
N GLN A 213 1.40 24.75 6.25
CA GLN A 213 2.17 23.94 5.29
C GLN A 213 1.29 23.28 4.22
N PHE A 214 0.01 23.04 4.52
CA PHE A 214 -0.96 22.46 3.59
C PHE A 214 -2.10 23.43 3.26
N ARG A 215 -2.59 23.35 2.02
CA ARG A 215 -3.83 23.98 1.59
C ARG A 215 -5.03 23.30 2.27
N PRO A 216 -6.16 24.00 2.45
CA PRO A 216 -7.37 23.43 3.03
C PRO A 216 -7.85 22.19 2.28
N ARG A 217 -8.52 21.28 3.00
CA ARG A 217 -9.03 20.01 2.46
C ARG A 217 -10.05 20.20 1.33
N THR A 218 -10.84 21.27 1.42
CA THR A 218 -11.86 21.67 0.43
C THR A 218 -11.26 22.35 -0.80
N SER A 219 -9.93 22.54 -0.84
CA SER A 219 -9.28 23.07 -2.04
C SER A 219 -9.41 22.11 -3.22
N ILE A 220 -9.37 22.67 -4.43
CA ILE A 220 -9.41 21.92 -5.69
C ILE A 220 -8.38 20.78 -5.71
N HIS A 221 -7.20 21.00 -5.11
CA HIS A 221 -6.13 20.01 -5.00
C HIS A 221 -6.55 18.78 -4.20
N GLY A 222 -7.21 18.98 -3.05
CA GLY A 222 -7.74 17.87 -2.27
C GLY A 222 -8.93 17.18 -2.95
N CYS A 223 -9.76 17.92 -3.68
CA CYS A 223 -10.84 17.33 -4.48
C CYS A 223 -10.30 16.42 -5.59
N ILE A 224 -9.26 16.87 -6.31
CA ILE A 224 -8.57 16.08 -7.33
C ILE A 224 -7.98 14.80 -6.70
N ALA A 225 -7.27 14.93 -5.58
CA ALA A 225 -6.69 13.78 -4.89
C ALA A 225 -7.74 12.72 -4.52
N ARG A 226 -8.89 13.15 -3.98
CA ARG A 226 -9.99 12.22 -3.66
C ARG A 226 -10.59 11.61 -4.91
N ALA A 227 -10.82 12.38 -5.97
CA ALA A 227 -11.38 11.86 -7.23
C ALA A 227 -10.48 10.79 -7.85
N VAL A 228 -9.16 11.03 -7.93
CA VAL A 228 -8.18 10.12 -8.53
C VAL A 228 -8.16 8.75 -7.84
N PHE A 229 -8.36 8.69 -6.52
CA PHE A 229 -8.33 7.42 -5.77
C PHE A 229 -9.72 6.82 -5.52
N LEU A 230 -10.75 7.63 -5.36
CA LEU A 230 -12.11 7.16 -5.08
C LEU A 230 -12.80 6.62 -6.34
N ILE A 231 -12.59 7.24 -7.52
CA ILE A 231 -13.22 6.80 -8.78
C ILE A 231 -12.81 5.36 -9.13
N PRO A 232 -11.52 4.95 -9.13
CA PRO A 232 -11.16 3.57 -9.43
C PRO A 232 -11.73 2.57 -8.42
N VAL A 233 -11.74 2.91 -7.13
CA VAL A 233 -12.29 2.04 -6.07
C VAL A 233 -13.80 1.86 -6.22
N LEU A 234 -14.52 2.95 -6.53
CA LEU A 234 -15.95 2.90 -6.87
C LEU A 234 -16.21 2.09 -8.14
N ALA A 235 -15.40 2.29 -9.19
CA ALA A 235 -15.54 1.56 -10.45
C ALA A 235 -15.38 0.05 -10.24
N MET A 236 -14.40 -0.37 -9.44
CA MET A 236 -14.24 -1.78 -9.05
C MET A 236 -15.43 -2.31 -8.24
N ALA A 237 -15.99 -1.51 -7.32
CA ALA A 237 -17.16 -1.89 -6.55
C ALA A 237 -18.41 -2.04 -7.44
N THR A 238 -18.63 -1.11 -8.36
CA THR A 238 -19.73 -1.21 -9.34
C THR A 238 -19.57 -2.41 -10.24
N LEU A 239 -18.35 -2.71 -10.68
CA LEU A 239 -18.05 -3.89 -11.50
C LEU A 239 -18.32 -5.18 -10.73
N ALA A 240 -17.91 -5.26 -9.46
CA ALA A 240 -18.15 -6.43 -8.62
C ALA A 240 -19.65 -6.67 -8.38
N VAL A 241 -20.44 -5.61 -8.11
CA VAL A 241 -21.91 -5.72 -7.95
C VAL A 241 -22.59 -6.13 -9.25
N PHE A 242 -22.18 -5.52 -10.37
CA PHE A 242 -22.68 -5.90 -11.69
C PHE A 242 -22.40 -7.37 -11.99
N TRP A 243 -21.23 -7.88 -11.60
CA TRP A 243 -20.87 -9.27 -11.79
C TRP A 243 -21.72 -10.23 -10.95
N VAL A 244 -22.01 -9.90 -9.69
CA VAL A 244 -22.98 -10.66 -8.86
C VAL A 244 -24.33 -10.73 -9.54
N TYR A 245 -24.84 -9.58 -10.00
CA TYR A 245 -26.14 -9.52 -10.67
C TYR A 245 -26.16 -10.44 -11.90
N TYR A 246 -25.12 -10.38 -12.74
CA TYR A 246 -25.03 -11.19 -13.95
C TYR A 246 -24.95 -12.70 -13.65
N VAL A 247 -24.12 -13.11 -12.69
CA VAL A 247 -23.94 -14.53 -12.32
C VAL A 247 -25.22 -15.13 -11.74
N PHE A 248 -25.88 -14.44 -10.81
CA PHE A 248 -27.03 -15.00 -10.09
C PHE A 248 -28.37 -14.84 -10.83
N TYR A 249 -28.57 -13.75 -11.57
CA TYR A 249 -29.88 -13.47 -12.18
C TYR A 249 -29.94 -13.74 -13.68
N ALA A 250 -28.86 -13.50 -14.43
CA ALA A 250 -28.94 -13.54 -15.88
C ALA A 250 -28.69 -14.95 -16.47
N PHE A 251 -27.81 -15.75 -15.85
CA PHE A 251 -27.36 -17.00 -16.48
C PHE A 251 -27.63 -18.29 -15.69
N SER A 252 -28.04 -18.22 -14.40
CA SER A 252 -28.25 -19.41 -13.55
C SER A 252 -27.14 -20.46 -13.69
N MET A 253 -25.89 -20.01 -13.85
CA MET A 253 -24.75 -20.86 -14.15
C MET A 253 -24.18 -21.50 -12.89
N SER A 254 -23.77 -22.75 -12.99
CA SER A 254 -22.95 -23.40 -11.96
C SER A 254 -21.59 -22.69 -11.88
N MET A 255 -21.26 -22.10 -10.74
CA MET A 255 -20.00 -21.41 -10.51
C MET A 255 -18.95 -22.38 -9.92
N SER A 256 -17.72 -22.33 -10.44
CA SER A 256 -16.59 -23.08 -9.88
C SER A 256 -16.19 -22.55 -8.49
N GLY A 257 -15.43 -23.33 -7.73
CA GLY A 257 -14.91 -22.89 -6.43
C GLY A 257 -14.00 -21.67 -6.58
N THR A 258 -13.14 -21.65 -7.60
CA THR A 258 -12.27 -20.50 -7.92
C THR A 258 -13.10 -19.26 -8.26
N GLY A 259 -14.16 -19.42 -9.06
CA GLY A 259 -15.10 -18.34 -9.37
C GLY A 259 -15.78 -17.78 -8.12
N PHE A 260 -16.24 -18.65 -7.21
CA PHE A 260 -16.87 -18.25 -5.96
C PHE A 260 -15.92 -17.44 -5.06
N PHE A 261 -14.73 -17.97 -4.78
CA PHE A 261 -13.75 -17.27 -3.93
C PHE A 261 -13.28 -15.97 -4.57
N SER A 262 -13.13 -15.93 -5.90
CA SER A 262 -12.79 -14.71 -6.62
C SER A 262 -13.88 -13.65 -6.46
N LEU A 263 -15.15 -14.01 -6.72
CA LEU A 263 -16.29 -13.10 -6.54
C LEU A 263 -16.38 -12.56 -5.11
N MET A 264 -16.21 -13.43 -4.10
CA MET A 264 -16.20 -13.02 -2.69
C MET A 264 -15.03 -12.10 -2.36
N LEU A 265 -13.83 -12.37 -2.90
CA LEU A 265 -12.67 -11.50 -2.74
C LEU A 265 -12.93 -10.13 -3.36
N TRP A 266 -13.41 -10.08 -4.61
CA TRP A 266 -13.75 -8.85 -5.33
C TRP A 266 -14.76 -8.01 -4.55
N LEU A 267 -15.85 -8.61 -4.08
CA LEU A 267 -16.88 -7.91 -3.31
C LEU A 267 -16.35 -7.39 -1.98
N THR A 268 -15.71 -8.26 -1.18
CA THR A 268 -15.22 -7.91 0.16
C THR A 268 -14.18 -6.80 0.06
N PHE A 269 -13.24 -6.93 -0.87
CA PHE A 269 -12.21 -5.93 -1.09
C PHE A 269 -12.79 -4.60 -1.60
N SER A 270 -13.58 -4.62 -2.68
CA SER A 270 -14.05 -3.39 -3.33
C SER A 270 -15.09 -2.64 -2.50
N LEU A 271 -16.09 -3.33 -1.94
CA LEU A 271 -17.10 -2.73 -1.06
C LEU A 271 -16.49 -2.26 0.25
N GLY A 272 -15.63 -3.09 0.86
CA GLY A 272 -14.94 -2.75 2.10
C GLY A 272 -14.04 -1.52 1.92
N SER A 273 -13.22 -1.49 0.86
CA SER A 273 -12.37 -0.35 0.54
C SER A 273 -13.18 0.91 0.25
N THR A 274 -14.25 0.79 -0.56
CA THR A 274 -15.15 1.92 -0.85
C THR A 274 -15.75 2.49 0.44
N ALA A 275 -16.27 1.64 1.32
CA ALA A 275 -16.86 2.05 2.59
C ALA A 275 -15.82 2.74 3.49
N ILE A 276 -14.62 2.16 3.61
CA ILE A 276 -13.52 2.75 4.39
C ILE A 276 -13.14 4.13 3.84
N PHE A 277 -12.99 4.26 2.51
CA PHE A 277 -12.65 5.53 1.88
C PHE A 277 -13.73 6.58 2.10
N LEU A 278 -14.99 6.25 1.76
CA LEU A 278 -16.12 7.17 1.90
C LEU A 278 -16.33 7.62 3.35
N LEU A 279 -16.33 6.69 4.30
CA LEU A 279 -16.56 7.00 5.71
C LEU A 279 -15.45 7.88 6.28
N ASN A 280 -14.18 7.61 5.95
CA ASN A 280 -13.07 8.41 6.47
C ASN A 280 -12.97 9.78 5.81
N ILE A 281 -13.27 9.89 4.51
CA ILE A 281 -13.36 11.18 3.81
C ILE A 281 -14.52 12.01 4.40
N ALA A 282 -15.71 11.41 4.56
CA ALA A 282 -16.89 12.07 5.12
C ALA A 282 -16.67 12.54 6.56
N ARG A 283 -15.96 11.75 7.38
CA ARG A 283 -15.60 12.09 8.76
C ARG A 283 -14.41 13.03 8.89
N ALA A 284 -13.86 13.52 7.78
CA ALA A 284 -12.71 14.40 7.79
C ALA A 284 -11.41 13.80 8.37
N ARG A 285 -11.23 12.47 8.30
CA ARG A 285 -10.10 11.74 8.90
C ARG A 285 -9.01 11.31 7.91
N ASP A 286 -8.96 11.91 6.73
CA ASP A 286 -7.92 11.69 5.69
C ASP A 286 -6.60 12.46 5.95
N ILE A 287 -6.45 13.07 7.12
CA ILE A 287 -5.23 13.79 7.52
C ILE A 287 -4.11 12.88 8.03
N THR A 288 -4.28 11.56 7.99
CA THR A 288 -3.30 10.57 8.47
C THR A 288 -3.00 9.55 7.38
N THR A 289 -1.72 9.21 7.22
CA THR A 289 -1.27 8.15 6.28
C THR A 289 -1.66 6.74 6.72
N VAL A 290 -2.09 6.61 7.98
CA VAL A 290 -2.63 5.38 8.55
C VAL A 290 -4.15 5.41 8.44
N VAL A 291 -4.77 4.28 8.04
CA VAL A 291 -6.24 4.19 8.00
C VAL A 291 -6.80 4.48 9.40
N PRO A 292 -7.71 5.45 9.56
CA PRO A 292 -8.27 5.73 10.88
C PRO A 292 -9.01 4.51 11.43
N GLY A 293 -8.60 4.05 12.61
CA GLY A 293 -9.13 2.83 13.21
C GLY A 293 -8.46 1.54 12.73
N VAL A 294 -7.24 1.61 12.16
CA VAL A 294 -6.46 0.42 11.75
C VAL A 294 -6.29 -0.60 12.89
N SER A 295 -6.16 -0.13 14.14
CA SER A 295 -6.02 -0.98 15.32
C SER A 295 -7.36 -1.52 15.87
N SER A 296 -8.49 -1.14 15.27
CA SER A 296 -9.80 -1.60 15.70
C SER A 296 -10.02 -3.09 15.38
N VAL A 297 -10.81 -3.77 16.22
CA VAL A 297 -11.17 -5.18 16.00
C VAL A 297 -11.86 -5.37 14.64
N TRP A 298 -12.73 -4.44 14.24
CA TRP A 298 -13.42 -4.49 12.94
C TRP A 298 -12.45 -4.46 11.76
N TYR A 299 -11.44 -3.59 11.79
CA TYR A 299 -10.46 -3.51 10.71
C TYR A 299 -9.56 -4.75 10.65
N ARG A 300 -9.20 -5.30 11.82
CA ARG A 300 -8.45 -6.56 11.91
C ARG A 300 -9.27 -7.75 11.39
N LEU A 301 -10.56 -7.85 11.73
CA LEU A 301 -11.46 -8.87 11.19
C LEU A 301 -11.61 -8.75 9.67
N TYR A 302 -11.78 -7.54 9.16
CA TYR A 302 -11.81 -7.26 7.72
C TYR A 302 -10.53 -7.73 7.03
N THR A 303 -9.37 -7.40 7.61
CA THR A 303 -8.06 -7.81 7.09
C THR A 303 -7.90 -9.33 7.11
N ALA A 304 -8.28 -10.00 8.20
CA ALA A 304 -8.23 -11.44 8.32
C ALA A 304 -9.15 -12.13 7.29
N ALA A 305 -10.37 -11.61 7.11
CA ALA A 305 -11.31 -12.13 6.10
C ALA A 305 -10.74 -12.02 4.68
N LEU A 306 -10.11 -10.90 4.33
CA LEU A 306 -9.44 -10.73 3.04
C LEU A 306 -8.31 -11.76 2.83
N PHE A 307 -7.44 -11.95 3.83
CA PHE A 307 -6.35 -12.92 3.71
C PHE A 307 -6.87 -14.37 3.60
N LEU A 308 -7.91 -14.72 4.35
CA LEU A 308 -8.54 -16.03 4.25
C LEU A 308 -9.20 -16.25 2.88
N LEU A 309 -9.82 -15.22 2.30
CA LEU A 309 -10.37 -15.29 0.94
C LEU A 309 -9.27 -15.44 -0.12
N MET A 310 -8.16 -14.69 0.01
CA MET A 310 -6.99 -14.84 -0.88
C MET A 310 -6.39 -16.24 -0.81
N LEU A 311 -6.27 -16.80 0.41
CA LEU A 311 -5.77 -18.17 0.62
C LEU A 311 -6.73 -19.20 0.04
N GLY A 312 -8.03 -19.07 0.32
CA GLY A 312 -9.08 -19.95 -0.23
C GLY A 312 -9.09 -19.92 -1.75
N LEU A 313 -8.96 -18.73 -2.36
CA LEU A 313 -8.86 -18.56 -3.80
C LEU A 313 -7.62 -19.26 -4.37
N PHE A 314 -6.47 -19.08 -3.74
CA PHE A 314 -5.23 -19.72 -4.18
C PHE A 314 -5.30 -21.25 -4.12
N ILE A 315 -5.88 -21.80 -3.05
CA ILE A 315 -6.09 -23.25 -2.89
C ILE A 315 -7.07 -23.77 -3.94
N ALA A 316 -8.24 -23.13 -4.09
CA ALA A 316 -9.25 -23.52 -5.07
C ALA A 316 -8.70 -23.49 -6.49
N ALA A 317 -8.00 -22.41 -6.86
CA ALA A 317 -7.39 -22.29 -8.19
C ALA A 317 -6.29 -23.34 -8.42
N SER A 318 -5.48 -23.65 -7.40
CA SER A 318 -4.46 -24.70 -7.51
C SER A 318 -5.08 -26.09 -7.71
N MET A 319 -6.24 -26.36 -7.11
CA MET A 319 -6.96 -27.63 -7.26
C MET A 319 -7.71 -27.73 -8.59
N GLU A 320 -8.27 -26.62 -9.07
CA GLU A 320 -9.09 -26.57 -10.29
C GLU A 320 -8.25 -26.43 -11.56
N THR A 321 -7.02 -25.90 -11.47
CA THR A 321 -6.13 -25.74 -12.62
C THR A 321 -5.71 -27.08 -13.21
N ARG A 322 -6.03 -27.29 -14.48
CA ARG A 322 -5.70 -28.49 -15.26
C ARG A 322 -4.93 -28.11 -16.52
N GLU A 323 -3.96 -28.95 -16.87
CA GLU A 323 -3.28 -28.84 -18.18
C GLU A 323 -4.21 -29.41 -19.26
N THR A 324 -4.66 -28.56 -20.17
CA THR A 324 -5.46 -29.01 -21.33
C THR A 324 -4.56 -29.72 -22.34
N ARG A 325 -5.17 -30.52 -23.24
CA ARG A 325 -4.42 -31.27 -24.28
C ARG A 325 -3.59 -30.39 -25.22
N CYS A 326 -3.87 -29.08 -25.30
CA CYS A 326 -3.09 -28.12 -26.08
C CYS A 326 -1.97 -27.43 -25.27
N GLY A 327 -1.71 -27.87 -24.04
CA GLY A 327 -0.68 -27.31 -23.16
C GLY A 327 -1.07 -26.01 -22.47
N LYS A 328 -2.32 -25.54 -22.63
CA LYS A 328 -2.85 -24.37 -21.90
C LYS A 328 -3.37 -24.78 -20.53
N PHE A 329 -3.13 -23.97 -19.51
CA PHE A 329 -3.70 -24.18 -18.19
C PHE A 329 -5.07 -23.50 -18.10
N THR A 330 -6.09 -24.28 -17.73
CA THR A 330 -7.45 -23.83 -17.45
C THR A 330 -7.80 -24.23 -16.03
#